data_AF-A0A6I1HBA9-F1
#
_entry.id   AF-A0A6I1HBA9-F1
#
_cell.length_a   1.000
_cell.length_b   1.000
_cell.length_c   1.000
_cell.angle_alpha   90.00
_cell.angle_beta   90.00
_cell.angle_gamma   90.00
#
_symmetry.space_group_name_H-M   'P 1'
#
loop_
_entity.id
_entity.type
_entity.pdbx_description
1 polymer ?
#
loop_
_entity_poly.entity_id
_entity_poly.type
_entity_poly.pdbx_seq_one_letter_code
_entity_poly.pdbx_strand_id
1 'polypeptide(L)' 'MMNSTDSNDMALSTLLSVAKEIGSDLPEELLRKVFALQRLHQFDVDRDVSMQELQRLIEDHIGHSQNNGVAV' A
#
# COMPACT_ATOMS: atom_id res chain seq x y z
N MET A 1 12.02 16.85 19.61
CA MET A 1 10.97 15.82 19.55
C MET A 1 10.93 15.33 18.12
N MET A 2 11.34 14.09 17.84
CA MET A 2 11.22 13.51 16.48
C MET A 2 9.73 13.40 16.16
N ASN A 3 9.29 14.23 15.23
CA ASN A 3 7.91 14.32 14.79
C ASN A 3 7.64 13.08 13.92
N SER A 4 6.77 12.19 14.38
CA SER A 4 6.53 10.87 13.76
C SER A 4 6.09 10.95 12.29
N THR A 5 5.67 12.13 11.84
CA THR A 5 5.35 12.44 10.44
C THR A 5 6.56 12.31 9.53
N ASP A 6 7.74 12.81 9.94
CA ASP A 6 8.95 12.84 9.12
C ASP A 6 9.51 11.43 8.84
N SER A 7 9.42 10.53 9.83
CA SER A 7 9.82 9.12 9.66
C SER A 7 8.84 8.35 8.77
N ASN A 8 7.56 8.70 8.81
CA ASN A 8 6.54 8.09 7.96
C ASN A 8 6.71 8.52 6.49
N ASP A 9 7.00 9.80 6.24
CA ASP A 9 7.28 10.31 4.89
C ASP A 9 8.51 9.65 4.27
N MET A 10 9.56 9.39 5.07
CA MET A 10 10.76 8.69 4.62
C MET A 10 10.47 7.23 4.24
N ALA A 11 9.67 6.53 5.04
CA ALA A 11 9.29 5.14 4.78
C ALA A 11 8.44 5.01 3.51
N LEU A 12 7.43 5.87 3.32
CA LEU A 12 6.63 5.92 2.10
C LEU A 12 7.49 6.26 0.88
N SER A 13 8.37 7.26 0.99
CA SER A 13 9.27 7.67 -0.11
C SER A 13 10.22 6.55 -0.52
N THR A 14 10.69 5.77 0.45
CA THR A 14 11.55 4.60 0.20
C THR A 14 10.76 3.51 -0.52
N LEU A 15 9.54 3.21 -0.06
CA LEU A 15 8.67 2.20 -0.69
C LEU A 15 8.38 2.54 -2.17
N LEU A 16 8.06 3.81 -2.45
CA LEU A 16 7.82 4.29 -3.81
C LEU A 16 9.08 4.24 -4.68
N SER A 17 10.25 4.55 -4.10
CA SER A 17 11.52 4.48 -4.83
C SER A 17 11.89 3.04 -5.19
N VAL A 18 11.73 2.11 -4.26
CA VAL A 18 11.99 0.68 -4.50
C VAL A 18 11.03 0.13 -5.54
N ALA A 19 9.73 0.48 -5.49
CA ALA A 19 8.76 0.05 -6.49
C ALA A 19 9.14 0.50 -7.91
N LYS A 20 9.67 1.73 -8.05
CA LYS A 20 10.21 2.25 -9.31
C LYS A 20 11.50 1.54 -9.73
N GLU A 21 12.40 1.27 -8.78
CA GLU A 21 13.69 0.62 -9.04
C GLU A 21 13.52 -0.82 -9.54
N ILE A 22 12.57 -1.58 -8.97
CA ILE A 22 12.29 -2.96 -9.40
C ILE A 22 11.43 -3.02 -10.67
N GLY A 23 11.03 -1.88 -11.23
CA GLY A 23 10.19 -1.80 -12.42
C GLY A 23 8.80 -2.42 -12.22
N SER A 24 8.27 -2.37 -10.99
CA SER A 24 6.92 -2.84 -10.73
C SER A 24 5.92 -1.86 -11.33
N ASP A 25 5.01 -2.34 -12.17
CA ASP A 25 3.83 -1.58 -12.64
C ASP A 25 2.77 -1.48 -11.52
N LEU A 26 3.22 -1.29 -10.27
CA LEU A 26 2.34 -1.12 -9.13
C LEU A 26 1.93 0.35 -9.08
N PRO A 27 0.62 0.66 -9.07
CA PRO A 27 0.18 2.03 -9.02
C PRO A 27 0.55 2.67 -7.68
N GLU A 28 1.04 3.91 -7.75
CA GLU A 28 1.42 4.70 -6.57
C GLU A 28 0.28 4.81 -5.55
N GLU A 29 -0.96 4.86 -6.03
CA GLU A 29 -2.16 4.90 -5.18
C GLU A 29 -2.31 3.64 -4.32
N LEU A 30 -1.98 2.46 -4.85
CA LEU A 30 -2.01 1.20 -4.10
C LEU A 30 -0.95 1.24 -2.99
N LEU A 31 0.28 1.63 -3.33
CA LEU A 31 1.39 1.70 -2.37
C LEU A 31 1.09 2.69 -1.23
N ARG A 32 0.45 3.82 -1.54
CA ARG A 32 -0.02 4.78 -0.53
C ARG A 32 -1.11 4.21 0.38
N LYS A 33 -2.08 3.49 -0.19
CA LYS A 33 -3.16 2.84 0.57
C LYS A 33 -2.63 1.75 1.49
N VAL A 34 -1.72 0.90 0.99
CA VAL A 34 -1.03 -0.13 1.80
C VAL A 34 -0.26 0.50 2.96
N PHE A 35 0.49 1.57 2.69
CA PHE A 35 1.25 2.28 3.71
C PHE A 35 0.35 2.89 4.79
N ALA A 36 -0.78 3.50 4.40
CA ALA A 36 -1.74 4.06 5.34
C ALA A 36 -2.37 2.99 6.25
N LEU A 37 -2.65 1.81 5.69
CA LEU A 37 -3.22 0.67 6.41
C LEU A 37 -2.22 0.10 7.42
N GLN A 38 -0.96 -0.11 7.00
CA GLN A 38 0.11 -0.52 7.91
C GLN A 38 0.33 0.49 9.04
N ARG A 39 0.23 1.79 8.75
CA ARG A 39 0.34 2.85 9.77
C ARG A 39 -0.85 2.85 10.74
N LEU A 40 -2.06 2.59 10.24
CA LEU A 40 -3.26 2.53 11.06
C LEU A 40 -3.18 1.40 12.07
N HIS A 41 -2.66 0.25 11.65
CA HIS A 41 -2.55 -0.95 12.49
C HIS A 41 -1.15 -1.17 13.10
N GLN A 42 -0.23 -0.21 13.01
CA GLN A 42 1.15 -0.38 13.51
C GLN A 42 1.23 -0.63 15.03
N PHE A 43 0.21 -0.19 15.76
CA PHE A 43 0.06 -0.37 17.21
C PHE A 43 -1.00 -1.42 17.56
N ASP A 44 -1.60 -2.04 16.55
CA ASP A 44 -2.58 -3.09 16.74
C ASP A 44 -1.86 -4.38 17.14
N VAL A 45 -2.39 -5.04 18.17
CA VAL A 45 -1.86 -6.32 18.64
C VAL A 45 -2.31 -7.43 17.70
N ASP A 46 -3.46 -7.24 17.04
CA ASP A 46 -4.04 -8.21 16.12
C ASP A 46 -3.57 -7.96 14.69
N ARG A 47 -2.49 -8.66 14.32
CA ARG A 47 -1.93 -8.61 12.97
C ARG A 47 -2.82 -9.30 11.93
N ASP A 48 -3.77 -10.13 12.36
CA ASP A 48 -4.63 -10.90 11.47
C ASP A 48 -5.60 -9.96 10.74
N VAL A 49 -6.22 -9.03 11.48
CA VAL A 49 -7.07 -7.98 10.90
C VAL A 49 -6.32 -7.14 9.88
N SER A 50 -5.08 -6.77 10.19
CA SER A 50 -4.23 -5.97 9.29
C SER A 50 -3.93 -6.69 7.98
N MET A 51 -3.66 -7.99 8.06
CA MET A 51 -3.37 -8.83 6.90
C MET A 51 -4.62 -9.08 6.06
N GLN A 52 -5.78 -9.29 6.68
CA GLN A 52 -7.05 -9.45 5.97
C GLN A 52 -7.45 -8.18 5.21
N GLU A 53 -7.31 -7.01 5.83
CA GLU A 53 -7.61 -5.72 5.19
C GLU A 53 -6.62 -5.40 4.07
N LEU A 54 -5.35 -5.75 4.23
CA LEU A 54 -4.34 -5.65 3.16
C LEU A 54 -4.69 -6.58 1.98
N GLN A 55 -5.10 -7.82 2.26
CA GLN A 55 -5.49 -8.79 1.24
C GLN A 55 -6.70 -8.29 0.45
N ARG A 56 -7.74 -7.78 1.13
CA ARG A 56 -8.90 -7.15 0.48
C ARG A 56 -8.51 -5.98 -0.41
N LEU A 57 -7.59 -5.13 0.05
CA LEU A 57 -7.12 -3.98 -0.73
C LEU A 57 -6.44 -4.41 -2.04
N ILE A 58 -5.66 -5.50 -1.99
CA ILE A 58 -5.00 -6.08 -3.17
C ILE A 58 -6.03 -6.76 -4.07
N GLU A 59 -6.98 -7.50 -3.52
CA GLU A 59 -8.06 -8.15 -4.26
C GLU A 59 -8.95 -7.13 -4.98
N ASP A 60 -9.31 -6.04 -4.32
CA ASP A 60 -10.05 -4.92 -4.92
C ASP A 60 -9.25 -4.31 -6.07
N HIS A 61 -7.96 -4.06 -5.86
CA HIS A 61 -7.09 -3.52 -6.90
C HIS A 61 -6.98 -4.43 -8.12
N ILE A 62 -6.81 -5.74 -7.92
CA ILE A 62 -6.75 -6.74 -9.00
C ILE A 62 -8.13 -6.86 -9.67
N GLY A 63 -9.21 -6.92 -8.90
CA GLY A 63 -10.58 -7.00 -9.40
C GLY A 63 -10.98 -5.79 -10.25
N HIS A 64 -10.55 -4.60 -9.87
CA HIS A 64 -10.71 -3.37 -10.65
C HIS A 64 -9.77 -3.32 -11.87
N SER A 65 -8.54 -3.83 -11.76
CA SER A 65 -7.57 -3.89 -12.87
C SER A 65 -8.04 -4.84 -13.99
N GLN A 66 -8.73 -5.94 -13.65
CA GLN A 66 -9.32 -6.89 -14.61
C GLN A 66 -10.50 -6.30 -15.41
N ASN A 67 -11.13 -5.21 -14.96
CA ASN A 67 -12.28 -4.60 -15.64
C ASN A 67 -11.88 -3.56 -16.71
N ASN A 68 -10.59 -3.25 -16.85
CA ASN A 68 -10.10 -2.24 -17.80
C ASN A 68 -9.53 -2.84 -19.09
N GLY A 69 -9.80 -4.12 -19.37
CA GLY A 69 -9.18 -4.91 -20.45
C GLY A 69 -10.09 -5.38 -21.59
N VAL A 70 -11.36 -4.99 -21.65
CA VAL A 70 -12.26 -5.39 -22.76
C VAL A 70 -13.29 -4.31 -23.09
N ALA A 71 -12.90 -3.40 -23.97
CA ALA A 71 -13.83 -2.79 -24.92
C ALA A 71 -13.37 -3.22 -26.32
N VAL A 72 -14.08 -4.21 -26.87
CA VAL A 72 -14.00 -4.68 -28.27
C VAL A 72 -14.75 -3.72 -29.19
#